data_AF-A0A645J3D7-F1
#
_entry.id   AF-A0A645J3D7-F1
#
_cell.length_a   1.000
_cell.length_b   1.000
_cell.length_c   1.000
_cell.angle_alpha   90.00
_cell.angle_beta   90.00
_cell.angle_gamma   90.00
#
_symmetry.space_group_name_H-M   'P 1'
#
loop_
_entity.id
_entity.type
_entity.pdbx_description
1 polymer ?
#
loop_
_entity_poly.entity_id
_entity_poly.type
_entity_poly.pdbx_seq_one_letter_code
_entity_poly.pdbx_strand_id
1 'polypeptide(L)'
;MSLKLLEAAKAATRVQAQRQEPENEKYHMRGWLVRLGFGGKEAKGMRELFQKHLKGNSAFLMEADADKHRAKYAAIRRSQKDSESSEVSDEEG
;
A
#
# COMPACT_ATOMS: atom_id res chain seq x y z
N MET A 1 -12.09 -20.26 1.46
CA MET A 1 -11.15 -19.86 0.39
C MET A 1 -11.93 -19.07 -0.66
N SER A 2 -11.43 -17.92 -1.15
CA SER A 2 -12.19 -17.10 -2.11
C SER A 2 -12.21 -17.73 -3.51
N LEU A 3 -13.38 -17.78 -4.14
CA LEU A 3 -13.56 -18.35 -5.50
C LEU A 3 -12.66 -17.67 -6.55
N LYS A 4 -12.45 -16.36 -6.42
CA LYS A 4 -11.60 -15.57 -7.33
C LYS A 4 -10.15 -16.06 -7.37
N LEU A 5 -9.61 -16.52 -6.24
CA LEU A 5 -8.24 -17.05 -6.19
C LEU A 5 -8.14 -18.39 -6.92
N LEU A 6 -9.15 -19.25 -6.75
CA LEU A 6 -9.19 -20.55 -7.41
C LEU A 6 -9.31 -20.41 -8.93
N GLU A 7 -10.18 -19.52 -9.40
CA GLU A 7 -10.34 -19.24 -10.83
C GLU A 7 -9.07 -18.64 -11.44
N ALA A 8 -8.41 -17.72 -10.73
CA ALA A 8 -7.11 -17.19 -11.14
C ALA A 8 -6.03 -18.28 -11.25
N ALA A 9 -5.99 -19.22 -10.29
CA ALA A 9 -5.05 -20.33 -10.31
C ALA A 9 -5.32 -21.29 -11.48
N LYS A 10 -6.58 -21.58 -11.79
CA LYS A 10 -6.97 -22.41 -12.95
C LYS A 10 -6.65 -21.74 -14.28
N ALA A 11 -6.81 -20.42 -14.38
CA ALA A 11 -6.54 -19.66 -15.60
C ALA A 11 -5.03 -19.47 -15.87
N ALA A 12 -4.18 -19.58 -14.84
CA ALA A 12 -2.75 -19.38 -14.97
C ALA A 12 -2.08 -20.51 -15.77
N THR A 13 -1.70 -20.22 -17.01
CA THR A 13 -1.04 -21.16 -17.94
C THR A 13 0.48 -21.15 -17.82
N ARG A 14 1.06 -20.13 -17.19
CA ARG A 14 2.51 -19.96 -17.04
C ARG A 14 2.83 -19.70 -15.58
N VAL A 15 3.73 -20.51 -15.03
CA VAL A 15 4.27 -20.36 -13.68
C VAL A 15 5.78 -20.27 -13.74
N GLN A 16 6.35 -19.29 -13.04
CA GLN A 16 7.79 -19.25 -12.78
C GLN A 16 8.05 -20.04 -11.49
N ALA A 17 8.74 -21.17 -11.61
CA ALA A 17 9.11 -22.01 -10.46
C ALA A 17 10.30 -21.45 -9.64
N GLN A 18 10.95 -20.41 -10.16
CA GLN A 18 12.08 -19.77 -9.47
C GLN A 18 11.59 -19.05 -8.23
N ARG A 19 12.22 -19.34 -7.09
CA ARG A 19 11.96 -18.64 -5.84
C ARG A 19 12.41 -17.19 -6.01
N GLN A 20 11.45 -16.27 -5.91
CA GLN A 20 11.74 -14.85 -5.85
C GLN A 20 11.99 -14.49 -4.39
N GLU A 21 13.13 -13.84 -4.11
CA GLU A 21 13.43 -13.23 -2.81
C GLU A 21 13.50 -11.71 -2.97
N PRO A 22 12.36 -11.04 -3.25
CA PRO A 22 12.34 -9.61 -3.40
C PRO A 22 12.56 -8.94 -2.04
N GLU A 23 13.32 -7.84 -2.03
CA GLU A 23 13.58 -7.04 -0.82
C GLU A 23 12.28 -6.51 -0.19
N ASN A 24 11.24 -6.28 -1.01
CA ASN A 24 9.91 -5.86 -0.56
C ASN A 24 8.80 -6.80 -1.04
N GLU A 25 8.60 -7.87 -0.29
CA GLU A 25 7.58 -8.90 -0.55
C GLU A 25 6.14 -8.33 -0.55
N LYS A 26 5.85 -7.36 0.33
CA LYS A 26 4.51 -6.75 0.43
C LYS A 26 4.10 -6.02 -0.85
N TYR A 27 5.01 -5.29 -1.47
CA TYR A 27 4.73 -4.54 -2.70
C TYR A 27 4.32 -5.47 -3.85
N HIS A 28 5.13 -6.51 -4.11
CA HIS A 28 4.87 -7.47 -5.17
C HIS A 28 3.60 -8.29 -4.91
N MET A 29 3.39 -8.74 -3.67
CA MET A 29 2.17 -9.47 -3.30
C MET A 29 0.93 -8.60 -3.51
N ARG A 30 0.96 -7.33 -3.13
CA ARG A 30 -0.15 -6.40 -3.37
C ARG A 30 -0.43 -6.25 -4.87
N GLY A 31 0.60 -6.00 -5.68
CA GLY A 31 0.44 -5.87 -7.14
C GLY A 31 -0.17 -7.12 -7.77
N TRP A 32 0.25 -8.30 -7.32
CA TRP A 32 -0.33 -9.57 -7.76
C TRP A 32 -1.80 -9.71 -7.34
N LEU A 33 -2.14 -9.42 -6.07
CA LEU A 33 -3.52 -9.47 -5.58
C LEU A 33 -4.43 -8.50 -6.34
N VAL A 34 -3.95 -7.30 -6.67
CA VAL A 34 -4.71 -6.33 -7.47
C VAL A 34 -4.98 -6.89 -8.87
N ARG A 35 -4.00 -7.53 -9.52
CA ARG A 35 -4.18 -8.20 -10.82
C ARG A 35 -5.24 -9.31 -10.78
N LEU A 36 -5.37 -9.99 -9.63
CA LEU A 36 -6.40 -11.01 -9.41
C LEU A 36 -7.80 -10.44 -9.05
N GLY A 37 -7.97 -9.12 -9.06
CA GLY A 37 -9.24 -8.47 -8.76
C GLY A 37 -9.49 -8.22 -7.27
N PHE A 38 -8.49 -8.38 -6.42
CA PHE A 38 -8.56 -8.03 -4.99
C PHE A 38 -8.18 -6.57 -4.76
N GLY A 39 -8.47 -5.64 -5.68
CA GLY A 39 -8.20 -4.20 -5.50
C GLY A 39 -9.26 -3.46 -4.68
N GLY A 40 -10.51 -3.94 -4.68
CA GLY A 40 -11.66 -3.23 -4.08
C GLY A 40 -11.71 -3.24 -2.55
N LYS A 41 -12.60 -2.43 -1.95
CA LYS A 41 -12.75 -2.34 -0.49
C LYS A 41 -13.17 -3.67 0.15
N GLU A 42 -13.99 -4.46 -0.53
CA GLU A 42 -14.47 -5.78 -0.07
C GLU A 42 -13.33 -6.77 0.19
N ALA A 43 -12.27 -6.66 -0.59
CA ALA A 43 -11.08 -7.52 -0.47
C ALA A 43 -10.06 -7.01 0.57
N LYS A 44 -10.36 -5.95 1.33
CA LYS A 44 -9.41 -5.33 2.28
C LYS A 44 -8.94 -6.32 3.35
N GLY A 45 -9.86 -7.01 4.01
CA GLY A 45 -9.50 -7.98 5.06
C GLY A 45 -8.65 -9.14 4.53
N MET A 46 -8.93 -9.62 3.31
CA MET A 46 -8.13 -10.67 2.67
C MET A 46 -6.74 -10.18 2.29
N ARG A 47 -6.62 -8.96 1.75
CA ARG A 47 -5.31 -8.35 1.45
C ARG A 47 -4.47 -8.20 2.71
N GLU A 48 -5.08 -7.73 3.80
CA GLU A 48 -4.40 -7.57 5.09
C GLU A 48 -3.95 -8.92 5.64
N LEU A 49 -4.79 -9.95 5.59
CA LEU A 49 -4.44 -11.29 6.04
C LEU A 49 -3.24 -11.86 5.25
N PHE A 50 -3.25 -11.74 3.92
CA PHE A 50 -2.17 -12.24 3.07
C PHE A 50 -0.87 -11.44 3.21
N GLN A 51 -0.94 -10.16 3.55
CA GLN A 51 0.23 -9.29 3.68
C GLN A 51 0.76 -9.21 5.12
N LYS A 52 0.06 -9.78 6.12
CA LYS A 52 0.37 -9.59 7.55
C LYS A 52 1.81 -9.99 7.93
N HIS A 53 2.31 -11.09 7.36
CA HIS A 53 3.62 -11.65 7.71
C HIS A 53 4.73 -11.37 6.67
N LEU A 54 4.43 -10.55 5.66
CA LEU A 54 5.40 -10.20 4.62
C LEU A 54 6.25 -8.99 5.01
N LYS A 55 7.49 -8.95 4.53
CA LYS A 55 8.42 -7.83 4.78
C LYS A 55 8.18 -6.66 3.82
N GLY A 56 8.51 -5.45 4.27
CA GLY A 56 8.46 -4.21 3.46
C GLY A 56 7.16 -3.42 3.53
N ASN A 57 6.87 -2.68 2.45
CA ASN A 57 5.72 -1.77 2.33
C ASN A 57 4.86 -2.11 1.11
N SER A 58 3.54 -2.06 1.26
CA SER A 58 2.60 -2.36 0.18
C SER A 58 2.47 -1.24 -0.86
N ALA A 59 2.86 0.00 -0.53
CA ALA A 59 2.67 1.17 -1.39
C ALA A 59 3.92 1.59 -2.18
N PHE A 60 5.12 1.28 -1.67
CA PHE A 60 6.39 1.70 -2.25
C PHE A 60 7.27 0.49 -2.51
N LEU A 61 8.08 0.54 -3.56
CA LEU A 61 9.04 -0.52 -3.89
C LEU A 61 10.26 -0.43 -2.95
N MET A 62 10.80 0.78 -2.76
CA MET A 62 11.97 1.05 -1.92
C MET A 62 11.57 1.81 -0.65
N GLU A 63 12.25 1.55 0.47
CA GLU A 63 12.01 2.27 1.73
C GLU A 63 12.38 3.75 1.63
N ALA A 64 13.42 4.09 0.88
CA ALA A 64 13.83 5.48 0.64
C ALA A 64 12.71 6.34 0.03
N ASP A 65 11.86 5.76 -0.82
CA ASP A 65 10.71 6.46 -1.39
C ASP A 65 9.58 6.66 -0.37
N ALA A 66 9.42 5.71 0.55
CA ALA A 66 8.50 5.85 1.68
C ALA A 66 8.93 6.98 2.63
N ASP A 67 10.24 7.13 2.88
CA ASP A 67 10.77 8.19 3.73
C ASP A 67 10.64 9.58 3.10
N LYS A 68 10.95 9.71 1.80
CA LYS A 68 10.73 10.95 1.04
C LYS A 68 9.26 11.35 1.06
N HIS A 69 8.36 10.38 0.87
CA HIS A 69 6.92 10.62 0.96
C HIS A 69 6.53 11.09 2.37
N ARG A 70 6.98 10.39 3.41
CA ARG A 70 6.73 10.79 4.80
C ARG A 70 7.22 12.21 5.10
N ALA A 71 8.44 12.57 4.67
CA ALA A 71 9.01 13.90 4.88
C ALA A 71 8.19 14.99 4.19
N LYS A 72 7.80 14.76 2.92
CA LYS A 72 6.98 15.71 2.15
C LYS A 72 5.63 15.98 2.82
N TYR A 73 4.92 14.92 3.23
CA TYR A 73 3.61 15.07 3.87
C TYR A 73 3.70 15.61 5.30
N ALA A 74 4.79 15.35 6.03
CA ALA A 74 5.03 15.98 7.32
C ALA A 74 5.26 17.49 7.21
N ALA A 75 5.91 17.97 6.14
CA ALA A 75 6.07 19.40 5.88
C ALA A 75 4.73 20.07 5.55
N ILE A 76 3.91 19.44 4.69
CA ILE A 76 2.57 19.95 4.34
C ILE A 76 1.67 20.05 5.59
N ARG A 77 1.69 19.04 6.47
CA ARG A 77 0.92 19.10 7.72
C ARG A 77 1.39 20.22 8.65
N ARG A 78 2.70 20.50 8.70
CA ARG A 78 3.25 21.60 9.50
C ARG A 78 2.83 22.96 8.94
N SER A 79 2.91 23.16 7.62
CA SER A 79 2.48 24.41 7.00
C SER A 79 0.98 24.64 7.13
N GLN A 80 0.15 23.59 7.03
CA GLN A 80 -1.30 23.69 7.26
C GLN A 80 -1.63 24.07 8.70
N LYS A 81 -0.91 23.50 9.67
CA LYS A 81 -1.09 23.85 11.08
C LYS A 81 -0.68 25.30 11.39
N ASP A 82 0.40 25.79 10.76
CA ASP A 82 0.82 27.19 10.89
C ASP A 82 -0.19 28.15 10.25
N SER A 83 -0.70 27.84 9.04
CA SER A 83 -1.70 28.69 8.37
C SER A 83 -3.03 28.75 9.14
N GLU A 84 -3.49 27.60 9.65
CA GLU A 84 -4.72 27.50 10.44
C GLU A 84 -4.57 28.17 11.82
N SER A 85 -3.36 28.20 12.41
CA SER A 85 -3.09 28.93 13.64
C SER A 85 -2.98 30.45 13.44
N SER A 86 -2.60 30.92 12.24
CA SER A 86 -2.62 32.35 11.91
C SER A 86 -4.03 32.87 11.64
N GLU A 87 -4.88 32.13 10.93
CA GLU A 87 -6.25 32.56 10.59
C GLU A 87 -7.17 32.64 11.82
N VAL A 88 -6.98 31.79 12.84
CA VAL A 88 -7.77 31.85 14.10
C VAL A 88 -7.41 33.06 14.96
N SER A 89 -6.25 33.69 14.75
CA SER A 89 -5.85 34.89 15.50
C SER A 89 -6.44 36.19 14.93
N ASP A 90 -6.96 36.17 13.70
CA ASP A 90 -7.53 37.33 13.01
C ASP A 90 -9.07 37.45 13.13
N GLU A 91 -9.79 36.41 13.60
CA GLU A 91 -11.26 36.43 13.78
C GLU A 91 -11.76 36.71 15.21
N GLU A 92 -10.89 36.71 16.24
CA GLU A 92 -11.24 37.10 17.63
C GLU A 92 -10.76 38.52 18.02
N GLY A 93 -10.55 39.41 17.03
CA GLY A 93 -10.12 40.81 17.22
C GLY A 93 -11.21 41.84 16.98
#